data_AF-A0A1Q7UKS8-F1
#
_entry.id   AF-A0A1Q7UKS8-F1
#
_cell.length_a   1.000
_cell.length_b   1.000
_cell.length_c   1.000
_cell.angle_alpha   90.00
_cell.angle_beta   90.00
_cell.angle_gamma   90.00
#
_symmetry.space_group_name_H-M   'P 1'
#
loop_
_entity.id
_entity.type
_entity.pdbx_description
1 polymer ?
#
loop_
_entity_poly.entity_id
_entity_poly.type
_entity_poly.pdbx_seq_one_letter_code
_entity_poly.pdbx_strand_id
1 'polypeptide(L)'
;MAVALEVVRSEWEDGYRRYQDLLRDRVAADRLSLQLEAVTDELRKRVGQTFTLEDLAAKYAAADEWVRDTVSERAPTPGWPRTLAIVQDAAFHLYQRGAVDYSP
;
A
#
# COMPACT_ATOMS: atom_id res chain seq x y z
N MET A 1 -22.26 1.73 -0.13
CA MET A 1 -20.99 1.82 0.60
C MET A 1 -20.22 0.50 0.53
N ALA A 2 -20.83 -0.66 0.85
CA ALA A 2 -20.21 -1.98 0.69
C ALA A 2 -19.60 -2.26 -0.71
N VAL A 3 -20.34 -1.97 -1.79
CA VAL A 3 -19.83 -2.15 -3.17
C VAL A 3 -18.58 -1.32 -3.45
N ALA A 4 -18.47 -0.11 -2.91
CA ALA A 4 -17.29 0.73 -3.10
C ALA A 4 -16.07 0.16 -2.36
N LEU A 5 -16.28 -0.40 -1.17
CA LEU A 5 -15.23 -1.05 -0.40
C LEU A 5 -14.73 -2.34 -1.09
N GLU A 6 -15.63 -3.14 -1.67
CA GLU A 6 -15.25 -4.34 -2.43
C GLU A 6 -14.38 -3.99 -3.65
N VAL A 7 -14.74 -2.94 -4.39
CA VAL A 7 -13.94 -2.44 -5.52
C VAL A 7 -12.55 -2.02 -5.06
N VAL A 8 -12.47 -1.19 -4.01
CA VAL A 8 -11.19 -0.72 -3.46
C VAL A 8 -10.32 -1.89 -2.97
N ARG A 9 -10.90 -2.89 -2.31
CA ARG A 9 -10.17 -4.09 -1.89
C ARG A 9 -9.68 -4.92 -3.07
N SER A 10 -10.46 -5.00 -4.15
CA SER A 10 -10.03 -5.65 -5.40
C SER A 10 -8.83 -4.93 -6.03
N GLU A 11 -8.83 -3.60 -6.04
CA GLU A 11 -7.69 -2.81 -6.53
C GLU A 11 -6.42 -3.10 -5.73
N TRP A 12 -6.54 -3.13 -4.40
CA TRP A 12 -5.42 -3.46 -3.51
C TRP A 12 -4.88 -4.87 -3.79
N GLU A 13 -5.77 -5.85 -3.94
CA GLU A 13 -5.39 -7.23 -4.25
C GLU A 13 -4.68 -7.33 -5.61
N ASP A 14 -5.19 -6.66 -6.64
CA ASP A 14 -4.55 -6.65 -7.97
C ASP A 14 -3.19 -5.95 -7.96
N GLY A 15 -3.03 -4.87 -7.20
CA GLY A 15 -1.74 -4.25 -6.96
C GLY A 15 -0.78 -5.14 -6.19
N TYR A 16 -1.25 -5.88 -5.17
CA TYR A 16 -0.43 -6.85 -4.46
C TYR A 16 0.01 -8.02 -5.35
N ARG A 17 -0.85 -8.53 -6.24
CA ARG A 17 -0.48 -9.55 -7.24
C ARG A 17 0.63 -9.03 -8.17
N ARG A 18 0.49 -7.80 -8.70
CA ARG A 18 1.53 -7.14 -9.51
C ARG A 18 2.83 -6.95 -8.74
N TYR A 19 2.75 -6.57 -7.46
CA TYR A 19 3.90 -6.46 -6.57
C TYR A 19 4.63 -7.80 -6.46
N GLN A 20 3.91 -8.89 -6.18
CA GLN A 20 4.49 -10.23 -6.08
C GLN A 20 5.17 -10.70 -7.38
N ASP A 21 4.62 -10.36 -8.54
CA ASP A 21 5.24 -10.69 -9.82
C ASP A 21 6.55 -9.92 -10.05
N LEU A 22 6.64 -8.67 -9.62
CA LEU A 22 7.88 -7.89 -9.70
C LEU A 22 8.97 -8.41 -8.75
N LEU A 23 8.60 -9.03 -7.62
CA LEU A 23 9.57 -9.65 -6.70
C LEU A 23 10.34 -10.83 -7.31
N ARG A 24 9.92 -11.34 -8.47
CA ARG A 24 10.65 -12.41 -9.19
C ARG A 24 12.02 -11.93 -9.69
N ASP A 25 12.18 -10.62 -9.93
CA ASP A 25 13.47 -9.99 -10.21
C ASP A 25 14.12 -9.56 -8.89
N ARG A 26 15.31 -10.08 -8.58
CA ARG A 26 16.00 -9.81 -7.31
C ARG A 26 16.32 -8.33 -7.10
N VAL A 27 16.73 -7.62 -8.14
CA VAL A 27 17.09 -6.19 -8.03
C VAL A 27 15.83 -5.35 -7.82
N ALA A 28 14.73 -5.71 -8.49
CA ALA A 28 13.44 -5.09 -8.24
C ALA A 28 12.93 -5.40 -6.83
N ALA A 29 13.10 -6.64 -6.36
CA ALA A 29 12.63 -7.09 -5.04
C ALA A 29 13.24 -6.29 -3.89
N ASP A 30 14.56 -6.07 -3.89
CA ASP A 30 15.23 -5.30 -2.85
C ASP A 30 14.71 -3.85 -2.81
N ARG A 31 14.52 -3.24 -4.00
CA ARG A 31 14.03 -1.85 -4.11
C ARG A 31 12.58 -1.72 -3.67
N LEU A 32 11.72 -2.63 -4.11
CA LEU A 32 10.30 -2.63 -3.81
C LEU A 32 10.04 -2.89 -2.33
N SER A 33 10.84 -3.76 -1.71
CA SER A 33 10.74 -4.04 -0.27
C SER A 33 11.03 -2.80 0.57
N LEU A 34 12.07 -2.02 0.22
CA LEU A 34 12.39 -0.75 0.91
C LEU A 34 11.25 0.28 0.80
N GLN A 35 10.65 0.40 -0.39
CA GLN A 35 9.51 1.30 -0.59
C GLN A 35 8.28 0.83 0.18
N LEU A 36 7.98 -0.46 0.15
CA LEU A 36 6.85 -1.05 0.86
C LEU A 36 6.96 -0.85 2.37
N GLU A 37 8.16 -1.06 2.94
CA GLU A 37 8.43 -0.80 4.35
C GLU A 37 8.18 0.66 4.71
N ALA A 38 8.75 1.60 3.93
CA ALA A 38 8.58 3.03 4.17
C ALA A 38 7.11 3.47 4.14
N VAL A 39 6.35 3.00 3.14
CA VAL A 39 4.92 3.30 2.98
C VAL A 39 4.09 2.66 4.09
N THR A 40 4.38 1.41 4.47
CA THR A 40 3.63 0.71 5.53
C THR A 40 3.84 1.37 6.89
N ASP A 41 5.06 1.82 7.19
CA ASP A 41 5.36 2.58 8.40
C ASP A 41 4.60 3.90 8.47
N GLU A 42 4.52 4.61 7.34
CA GLU A 42 3.80 5.87 7.28
C GLU A 42 2.28 5.66 7.36
N LEU A 43 1.77 4.62 6.69
CA LEU A 43 0.37 4.21 6.76
C LEU A 43 -0.03 3.92 8.21
N ARG A 44 0.82 3.20 8.96
CA ARG A 44 0.59 2.90 10.38
C ARG A 44 0.43 4.16 11.23
N LYS A 45 1.25 5.19 11.01
CA LYS A 45 1.14 6.47 11.72
C LYS A 45 -0.16 7.21 11.38
N ARG A 46 -0.62 7.11 10.13
CA ARG A 46 -1.79 7.83 9.60
C ARG A 46 -3.12 7.18 9.95
N VAL A 47 -3.15 5.85 10.01
CA VAL A 47 -4.34 5.05 10.32
C VAL A 47 -4.52 4.88 11.84
N GLY A 48 -3.43 4.74 12.58
CA GLY A 48 -3.46 4.48 14.02
C GLY A 48 -3.56 3.00 14.36
N GLN A 49 -3.81 2.69 15.64
CA GLN A 49 -3.78 1.32 16.18
C GLN A 49 -5.08 0.54 15.97
N THR A 50 -6.23 1.22 16.03
CA THR A 50 -7.56 0.62 15.89
C THR A 50 -8.27 1.30 14.75
N PHE A 51 -8.64 0.55 13.71
CA PHE A 51 -9.25 1.08 12.50
C PHE A 51 -10.13 0.03 11.83
N THR A 52 -11.08 0.50 11.01
CA THR A 52 -11.94 -0.33 10.16
C THR A 52 -11.44 -0.37 8.71
N LEU A 53 -11.99 -1.28 7.90
CA LEU A 53 -11.74 -1.30 6.46
C LEU A 53 -12.19 -0.01 5.76
N GLU A 54 -13.27 0.62 6.25
CA GLU A 54 -13.73 1.92 5.72
C GLU A 54 -12.75 3.05 6.07
N ASP A 55 -12.21 3.09 7.28
CA ASP A 55 -11.17 4.05 7.67
C ASP A 55 -9.94 3.92 6.77
N LEU A 56 -9.53 2.68 6.50
CA LEU A 56 -8.40 2.39 5.62
C LEU A 56 -8.68 2.84 4.18
N ALA A 57 -9.88 2.57 3.64
CA ALA A 57 -10.29 3.04 2.31
C ALA A 57 -10.30 4.57 2.21
N ALA A 58 -10.72 5.27 3.27
CA ALA A 58 -10.67 6.73 3.31
C ALA A 58 -9.23 7.27 3.25
N LYS A 59 -8.26 6.57 3.87
CA LYS A 59 -6.84 6.93 3.75
C LYS A 59 -6.27 6.65 2.36
N TYR A 60 -6.74 5.58 1.71
CA TYR A 60 -6.33 5.23 0.34
C TYR A 60 -6.73 6.30 -0.67
N ALA A 61 -7.94 6.86 -0.55
CA ALA A 61 -8.42 7.92 -1.44
C ALA A 61 -7.57 9.21 -1.43
N ALA A 62 -6.77 9.42 -0.38
CA ALA A 62 -5.86 10.55 -0.24
C ALA A 62 -4.39 10.12 -0.23
N ALA A 63 -4.07 8.92 -0.75
CA ALA A 63 -2.75 8.30 -0.58
C ALA A 63 -1.66 8.83 -1.49
N ASP A 64 -1.99 9.18 -2.73
CA ASP A 64 -1.02 9.44 -3.80
C ASP A 64 0.05 10.48 -3.42
N GLU A 65 -0.35 11.59 -2.79
CA GLU A 65 0.56 12.67 -2.40
C GLU A 65 1.51 12.21 -1.29
N TRP A 66 0.99 11.67 -0.19
CA TRP A 66 1.86 11.31 0.93
C TRP A 66 2.69 10.06 0.66
N VAL A 67 2.21 9.12 -0.17
CA VAL A 67 3.00 7.96 -0.60
C VAL A 67 4.19 8.43 -1.44
N ARG A 68 3.96 9.37 -2.37
CA ARG A 68 5.02 9.97 -3.18
C ARG A 68 6.07 10.64 -2.30
N ASP A 69 5.66 11.47 -1.36
CA ASP A 69 6.57 12.19 -0.46
C ASP A 69 7.36 11.20 0.41
N THR A 70 6.68 10.22 1.00
CA THR A 70 7.29 9.18 1.84
C THR A 70 8.38 8.41 1.09
N VAL A 71 8.10 7.97 -0.13
CA VAL A 71 9.08 7.24 -0.95
C VAL A 71 10.22 8.16 -1.38
N SER A 72 9.91 9.41 -1.78
CA SER A 72 10.92 10.39 -2.18
C SER A 72 11.91 10.69 -1.05
N GLU A 73 11.43 10.80 0.19
CA GLU A 73 12.24 11.15 1.36
C GLU A 73 12.99 9.96 1.95
N ARG A 74 12.32 8.80 2.05
CA ARG A 74 12.82 7.67 2.86
C ARG A 74 13.34 6.50 2.02
N ALA A 75 12.86 6.32 0.80
CA ALA A 75 13.21 5.17 -0.05
C ALA A 75 13.31 5.51 -1.56
N PRO A 76 14.04 6.54 -2.00
CA PRO A 76 14.10 6.95 -3.40
C PRO A 76 14.99 6.02 -4.24
N THR A 77 14.52 4.81 -4.52
CA THR A 77 15.25 3.83 -5.34
C THR A 77 15.21 4.17 -6.84
N PRO A 78 16.15 3.70 -7.68
CA PRO A 78 16.12 4.00 -9.12
C PRO A 78 14.80 3.62 -9.78
N GLY A 79 14.13 4.61 -10.40
CA GLY A 79 12.86 4.42 -11.09
C GLY A 79 11.61 4.42 -10.19
N TRP A 80 11.74 4.76 -8.90
CA TRP A 80 10.66 4.73 -7.91
C TRP A 80 9.34 5.43 -8.32
N PRO A 81 9.29 6.51 -9.13
CA PRO A 81 8.01 7.11 -9.48
C PRO A 81 7.06 6.15 -10.22
N ARG A 82 7.60 5.13 -10.92
CA ARG A 82 6.79 4.14 -11.65
C ARG A 82 6.28 2.99 -10.77
N THR A 83 6.79 2.88 -9.55
CA THR A 83 6.42 1.81 -8.61
C THR A 83 5.44 2.26 -7.53
N LEU A 84 5.14 3.57 -7.45
CA LEU A 84 4.28 4.17 -6.41
C LEU A 84 2.92 3.49 -6.29
N ALA A 85 2.16 3.37 -7.39
CA ALA A 85 0.83 2.76 -7.37
C ALA A 85 0.89 1.30 -6.87
N ILE A 86 1.86 0.53 -7.37
CA ILE A 86 2.01 -0.88 -6.98
C ILE A 86 2.34 -1.03 -5.49
N VAL A 87 3.24 -0.18 -4.98
CA VAL A 87 3.64 -0.20 -3.56
C VAL A 87 2.50 0.29 -2.67
N GLN A 88 1.76 1.33 -3.09
CA GLN A 88 0.57 1.82 -2.40
C GLN A 88 -0.46 0.69 -2.26
N ASP A 89 -0.91 0.12 -3.37
CA ASP A 89 -1.90 -0.96 -3.38
C ASP A 89 -1.46 -2.15 -2.53
N ALA A 90 -0.19 -2.55 -2.64
CA ALA A 90 0.38 -3.64 -1.85
C ALA A 90 0.40 -3.33 -0.34
N ALA A 91 0.77 -2.11 0.05
CA ALA A 91 0.77 -1.70 1.45
C ALA A 91 -0.65 -1.76 2.04
N PHE A 92 -1.63 -1.21 1.33
CA PHE A 92 -3.02 -1.25 1.75
C PHE A 92 -3.59 -2.67 1.79
N HIS A 93 -3.27 -3.50 0.79
CA HIS A 93 -3.66 -4.91 0.76
C HIS A 93 -3.13 -5.70 1.97
N LEU A 94 -1.88 -5.46 2.36
CA LEU A 94 -1.26 -6.13 3.50
C LEU A 94 -1.81 -5.59 4.82
N TYR A 95 -1.98 -4.27 4.92
CA TYR A 95 -2.40 -3.59 6.15
C TYR A 95 -3.87 -3.84 6.51
N GLN A 96 -4.74 -4.12 5.51
CA GLN A 96 -6.17 -4.39 5.74
C GLN A 96 -6.43 -5.54 6.73
N ARG A 97 -5.49 -6.50 6.87
CA ARG A 97 -5.58 -7.62 7.81
C ARG A 97 -5.57 -7.19 9.28
N GLY A 98 -5.12 -5.96 9.56
CA GLY A 98 -5.14 -5.37 10.89
C GLY A 98 -6.44 -4.66 11.25
N ALA A 99 -7.39 -4.53 10.31
CA ALA A 99 -8.67 -3.88 10.58
C ALA A 99 -9.53 -4.72 11.53
N VAL A 100 -10.27 -4.08 12.43
CA VAL A 100 -11.08 -4.76 13.45
C VAL A 100 -12.26 -5.54 12.89
N ASP A 101 -12.70 -5.17 11.69
CA ASP A 101 -13.80 -5.75 10.93
C ASP A 101 -13.30 -6.57 9.73
N TYR A 102 -12.01 -6.91 9.69
CA TYR A 102 -11.43 -7.70 8.61
C TYR A 102 -12.06 -9.09 8.52
N SER A 103 -12.55 -9.43 7.33
CA SER A 103 -12.98 -10.78 6.95
C SER A 103 -12.17 -11.23 5.73
N PRO A 104 -11.51 -12.42 5.80
CA PRO A 104 -10.80 -13.03 4.67
C PRO A 104 -11.71 -13.31 3.47
#